data_AF-A0A381NN67-F1
#
_entry.id   AF-A0A381NN67-F1
#
_cell.length_a   1.000
_cell.length_b   1.000
_cell.length_c   1.000
_cell.angle_alpha   90.00
_cell.angle_beta   90.00
_cell.angle_gamma   90.00
#
_symmetry.space_group_name_H-M   'P 1'
#
loop_
_entity.id
_entity.type
_entity.pdbx_description
1 polymer ?
#
loop_
_entity_poly.entity_id
_entity_poly.type
_entity_poly.pdbx_seq_one_letter_code
_entity_poly.pdbx_strand_id
1 'polypeptide(L)'
;VTIQYPEVKTPLSPRFRGKLALMRYDNGEERCIACNLCSAVCPAQAITIESTEREDGTRRTTKFEIDAFKCIYCGFCEQACPVDSIIETNVFEYHMSENNQRIQTKEMLLKTGDDYREVALKNRKKDAKYQ
;
A
#
# COMPACT_ATOMS: atom_id res chain seq x y z
N VAL A 1 -10.77 30.93 2.53
CA VAL A 1 -11.60 30.31 1.47
C VAL A 1 -12.13 29.00 2.03
N THR A 2 -13.44 28.76 1.97
CA THR A 2 -14.10 27.54 2.44
C THR A 2 -14.52 26.67 1.25
N ILE A 3 -14.65 25.35 1.47
CA ILE A 3 -15.17 24.37 0.49
C ILE A 3 -16.34 23.61 1.13
N GLN A 4 -17.30 23.17 0.31
CA GLN A 4 -18.45 22.37 0.76
C GLN A 4 -18.07 20.89 0.77
N TYR A 5 -17.53 20.40 1.89
CA TYR A 5 -17.27 18.98 2.09
C TYR A 5 -18.56 18.31 2.61
N PRO A 6 -18.95 17.11 2.13
CA PRO A 6 -18.19 16.14 1.32
C PRO A 6 -18.32 16.25 -0.22
N GLU A 7 -19.19 17.12 -0.75
CA GLU A 7 -19.50 17.19 -2.18
C GLU A 7 -18.32 17.67 -3.03
N VAL A 8 -17.54 18.60 -2.50
CA VAL A 8 -16.35 19.18 -3.14
C VAL A 8 -15.13 18.85 -2.30
N LYS A 9 -14.21 18.08 -2.87
CA LYS A 9 -12.94 17.69 -2.24
C LYS A 9 -11.79 18.56 -2.72
N THR A 10 -10.76 18.68 -1.89
CA THR A 10 -9.53 19.37 -2.26
C THR A 10 -8.78 18.59 -3.34
N PRO A 11 -8.09 19.28 -4.26
CA PRO A 11 -7.24 18.60 -5.24
C PRO A 11 -6.06 17.93 -4.53
N LEU A 12 -5.87 16.64 -4.82
CA LEU A 12 -4.73 15.87 -4.31
C LEU A 12 -3.60 15.83 -5.32
N SER A 13 -2.36 15.82 -4.82
CA SER A 13 -1.19 15.60 -5.67
C SER A 13 -1.08 14.11 -6.08
N PRO A 14 -0.41 13.80 -7.20
CA PRO A 14 -0.10 12.42 -7.56
C PRO A 14 0.79 11.68 -6.53
N ARG A 15 1.50 12.42 -5.66
CA ARG A 15 2.40 11.91 -4.62
C ARG A 15 1.76 11.88 -3.23
N PHE A 16 0.44 11.98 -3.16
CA PHE A 16 -0.28 11.96 -1.90
C PHE A 16 -0.13 10.59 -1.23
N ARG A 17 0.01 10.60 0.09
CA ARG A 17 0.24 9.41 0.90
C ARG A 17 -1.01 9.11 1.73
N GLY A 18 -1.72 8.06 1.35
CA GLY A 18 -2.95 7.64 2.02
C GLY A 18 -2.93 6.15 2.38
N LYS A 19 -4.09 5.51 2.26
CA LYS A 19 -4.28 4.09 2.57
C LYS A 19 -3.30 3.24 1.78
N LEU A 20 -2.62 2.34 2.47
CA LEU A 20 -1.66 1.43 1.86
C LEU A 20 -2.37 0.35 1.03
N ALA A 21 -1.74 -0.05 -0.05
CA ALA A 21 -2.25 -1.08 -0.95
C ALA A 21 -1.12 -2.00 -1.44
N LEU A 22 -1.48 -3.26 -1.71
CA LEU A 22 -0.60 -4.22 -2.36
C LEU A 22 -1.03 -4.42 -3.82
N MET A 23 -0.08 -4.33 -4.73
CA MET A 23 -0.31 -4.40 -6.17
C MET A 23 -0.09 -5.80 -6.72
N ARG A 24 -0.86 -6.11 -7.76
CA ARG A 24 -0.67 -7.29 -8.62
C ARG A 24 0.00 -6.93 -9.95
N TYR A 25 0.61 -7.90 -10.61
CA TYR A 25 0.97 -7.81 -12.02
C TYR A 25 -0.27 -7.90 -12.90
N ASP A 26 -0.13 -7.62 -14.19
CA ASP A 26 -1.26 -7.64 -15.14
C ASP A 26 -1.79 -9.07 -15.38
N ASN A 27 -0.98 -10.09 -15.08
CA ASN A 27 -1.39 -11.50 -15.08
C ASN A 27 -2.20 -11.90 -13.82
N GLY A 28 -2.45 -10.98 -12.88
CA GLY A 28 -3.16 -11.23 -11.63
C GLY A 28 -2.30 -11.77 -10.49
N GLU A 29 -1.01 -12.04 -10.73
CA GLU A 29 -0.10 -12.50 -9.69
C GLU A 29 0.30 -11.35 -8.75
N GLU A 30 0.49 -11.62 -7.47
CA GLU A 30 0.97 -10.59 -6.54
C GLU A 30 2.40 -10.14 -6.88
N ARG A 31 2.67 -8.83 -6.76
CA ARG A 31 4.02 -8.30 -7.03
C ARG A 31 5.01 -8.59 -5.91
N CYS A 32 4.53 -8.83 -4.69
CA CYS A 32 5.40 -8.98 -3.53
C CYS A 32 6.26 -10.24 -3.64
N ILE A 33 7.59 -10.06 -3.59
CA ILE A 33 8.57 -11.16 -3.64
C ILE A 33 9.12 -11.54 -2.25
N ALA A 34 8.47 -11.09 -1.17
CA ALA A 34 8.89 -11.35 0.21
C ALA A 34 10.35 -10.97 0.55
N CYS A 35 10.84 -9.85 0.01
CA CYS A 35 12.21 -9.36 0.25
C CYS A 35 12.43 -8.74 1.64
N ASN A 36 11.37 -8.50 2.42
CA ASN A 36 11.39 -7.86 3.75
C ASN A 36 12.00 -6.44 3.86
N LEU A 37 12.35 -5.81 2.74
CA LEU A 37 12.90 -4.44 2.72
C LEU A 37 11.93 -3.40 3.31
N CYS A 38 10.64 -3.52 3.01
CA CYS A 38 9.63 -2.60 3.54
C CYS A 38 9.46 -2.70 5.06
N SER A 39 9.62 -3.90 5.64
CA SER A 39 9.61 -4.09 7.09
C SER A 39 10.89 -3.53 7.72
N ALA A 40 12.05 -3.76 7.09
CA ALA A 40 13.34 -3.27 7.57
C ALA A 40 13.44 -1.73 7.57
N VAL A 41 12.90 -1.06 6.55
CA VAL A 41 12.93 0.42 6.45
C VAL A 41 11.86 1.12 7.30
N CYS A 42 10.88 0.37 7.83
CA CYS A 42 9.74 0.97 8.53
C CYS A 42 10.19 1.59 9.87
N PRO A 43 10.16 2.93 10.02
CA PRO A 43 10.66 3.59 11.23
C PRO A 43 9.79 3.28 12.46
N ALA A 44 8.50 3.00 12.25
CA ALA A 44 7.54 2.67 13.30
C ALA A 44 7.38 1.16 13.54
N GLN A 45 8.12 0.31 12.81
CA GLN A 45 8.01 -1.15 12.86
C GLN A 45 6.55 -1.64 12.79
N ALA A 46 5.78 -1.07 11.86
CA ALA A 46 4.35 -1.34 11.72
C ALA A 46 4.02 -2.55 10.84
N ILE A 47 5.02 -3.12 10.15
CA ILE A 47 4.83 -4.14 9.11
C ILE A 47 5.39 -5.49 9.58
N THR A 48 4.52 -6.49 9.64
CA THR A 48 4.86 -7.89 9.99
C THR A 48 4.75 -8.76 8.74
N ILE A 49 5.84 -9.46 8.39
CA ILE A 49 5.91 -10.29 7.18
C ILE A 49 6.41 -11.68 7.54
N GLU A 50 5.70 -12.71 7.06
CA GLU A 50 6.15 -14.09 7.04
C GLU A 50 6.07 -14.61 5.60
N SER A 51 6.99 -15.50 5.24
CA SER A 51 7.12 -15.97 3.85
C SER A 51 7.43 -17.46 3.80
N THR A 52 6.87 -18.14 2.82
CA THR A 52 7.19 -19.53 2.50
C THR A 52 7.51 -19.67 1.02
N GLU A 53 8.14 -20.78 0.68
CA GLU A 53 8.30 -21.20 -0.70
C GLU A 53 7.02 -21.91 -1.16
N ARG A 54 6.54 -21.54 -2.35
CA ARG A 54 5.39 -22.17 -3.00
C ARG A 54 5.86 -23.40 -3.79
N GLU A 55 4.93 -24.29 -4.14
CA GLU A 55 5.18 -25.46 -4.99
C GLU A 55 5.86 -25.13 -6.33
N ASP A 56 5.62 -23.92 -6.86
CA ASP A 56 6.22 -23.42 -8.11
C ASP A 56 7.69 -22.96 -7.94
N GLY A 57 8.32 -23.15 -6.77
CA GLY A 57 9.67 -22.69 -6.44
C GLY A 57 9.79 -21.18 -6.20
N THR A 58 8.67 -20.45 -6.24
CA THR A 58 8.63 -19.01 -5.99
C THR A 58 8.41 -18.70 -4.52
N ARG A 59 9.12 -17.69 -4.00
CA ARG A 59 8.92 -17.20 -2.63
C ARG A 59 7.82 -16.16 -2.57
N ARG A 60 6.84 -16.37 -1.69
CA ARG A 60 5.68 -15.48 -1.50
C ARG A 60 5.38 -15.28 -0.03
N THR A 61 4.60 -14.26 0.28
CA THR A 61 4.24 -13.94 1.67
C THR A 61 3.04 -14.78 2.11
N THR A 62 3.15 -15.48 3.23
CA THR A 62 2.00 -16.14 3.87
C THR A 62 1.25 -15.14 4.72
N LYS A 63 1.99 -14.27 5.42
CA LYS A 63 1.47 -13.22 6.27
C LYS A 63 2.05 -11.90 5.83
N PHE A 64 1.20 -10.92 5.59
CA PHE A 64 1.60 -9.55 5.36
C PHE A 64 0.58 -8.66 6.06
N GLU A 65 0.96 -8.14 7.22
CA GLU A 65 0.09 -7.33 8.06
C GLU A 65 0.70 -5.96 8.30
N ILE A 66 -0.12 -4.92 8.22
CA ILE A 66 0.27 -3.56 8.58
C ILE A 66 -0.64 -3.07 9.71
N ASP A 67 -0.03 -2.65 10.80
CA ASP A 67 -0.71 -1.98 11.90
C ASP A 67 -0.92 -0.49 11.55
N ALA A 68 -2.13 -0.15 11.11
CA ALA A 68 -2.48 1.19 10.65
C ALA A 68 -2.37 2.27 11.74
N PHE A 69 -2.39 1.88 13.02
CA PHE A 69 -2.22 2.81 14.14
C PHE A 69 -0.75 3.09 14.46
N LYS A 70 0.16 2.16 14.13
CA LYS A 70 1.61 2.39 14.20
C LYS A 70 2.13 3.07 12.94
N CYS A 71 1.52 2.81 11.79
CA CYS A 71 1.94 3.40 10.53
C CYS A 71 1.79 4.93 10.56
N ILE A 72 2.88 5.62 10.21
CA ILE A 72 2.92 7.09 10.16
C ILE A 72 2.81 7.64 8.71
N TYR A 73 2.49 6.79 7.73
CA TYR A 73 2.30 7.16 6.32
C TYR A 73 3.47 7.96 5.72
N CYS A 74 4.70 7.53 6.04
CA CYS A 74 5.92 8.20 5.59
C CYS A 74 6.33 7.84 4.14
N GLY A 75 5.75 6.82 3.52
CA GLY A 75 6.07 6.32 2.18
C GLY A 75 7.45 5.69 1.98
N PHE A 76 8.23 5.44 3.04
CA PHE A 76 9.51 4.72 2.89
C PHE A 76 9.33 3.29 2.38
N CYS A 77 8.21 2.64 2.73
CA CYS A 77 7.92 1.30 2.24
C CYS A 77 7.70 1.25 0.72
N GLU A 78 7.09 2.28 0.13
CA GLU A 78 6.90 2.39 -1.33
C GLU A 78 8.25 2.59 -2.04
N GLN A 79 9.10 3.47 -1.51
CA GLN A 79 10.43 3.75 -2.09
C GLN A 79 11.40 2.57 -1.95
N ALA A 80 11.33 1.83 -0.85
CA ALA A 80 12.20 0.69 -0.61
C ALA A 80 11.79 -0.56 -1.40
N CYS A 81 10.59 -0.58 -2.00
CA CYS A 81 10.10 -1.74 -2.70
C CYS A 81 10.75 -1.87 -4.09
N PRO A 82 11.52 -2.93 -4.38
CA PRO A 82 12.22 -3.07 -5.66
C PRO A 82 11.29 -3.39 -6.84
N VAL A 83 10.06 -3.82 -6.56
CA VAL A 83 9.08 -4.33 -7.53
C VAL A 83 7.75 -3.59 -7.43
N ASP A 84 7.70 -2.48 -6.69
CA ASP A 84 6.50 -1.67 -6.56
C ASP A 84 5.28 -2.46 -6.07
N SER A 85 5.49 -3.38 -5.13
CA SER A 85 4.42 -4.21 -4.59
C SER A 85 3.56 -3.46 -3.59
N ILE A 86 4.14 -2.59 -2.77
CA ILE A 86 3.43 -1.77 -1.79
C ILE A 86 3.44 -0.33 -2.25
N ILE A 87 2.28 0.31 -2.23
CA ILE A 87 2.10 1.70 -2.64
C ILE A 87 1.18 2.43 -1.66
N GLU A 88 1.32 3.74 -1.60
CA GLU A 88 0.36 4.61 -0.90
C GLU A 88 -0.67 5.15 -1.90
N THR A 89 -1.95 4.96 -1.60
CA THR A 89 -3.04 5.41 -2.48
C THR A 89 -3.47 6.85 -2.17
N ASN A 90 -4.28 7.45 -3.04
CA ASN A 90 -4.93 8.73 -2.79
C ASN A 90 -6.14 8.67 -1.85
N VAL A 91 -6.36 7.52 -1.21
CA VAL A 91 -7.50 7.29 -0.31
C VAL A 91 -7.12 7.72 1.08
N PHE A 92 -7.69 8.81 1.56
CA PHE A 92 -7.52 9.28 2.94
C PHE A 92 -8.78 9.11 3.79
N GLU A 93 -9.92 8.84 3.14
CA GLU A 93 -11.21 8.65 3.79
C GLU A 93 -11.43 7.18 4.11
N TYR A 94 -10.89 6.74 5.24
CA TYR A 94 -11.25 5.47 5.85
C TYR A 94 -11.23 5.64 7.37
N HIS A 95 -12.16 4.95 8.03
CA HIS A 95 -12.28 4.98 9.47
C HIS A 95 -12.25 3.55 10.00
N MET A 96 -11.83 3.42 11.24
CA MET A 96 -11.83 2.16 11.98
C MET A 96 -12.61 2.43 13.25
N SER A 97 -13.70 1.70 13.43
CA SER A 97 -14.56 1.84 14.62
C SER A 97 -14.09 0.96 15.77
N GLU A 98 -13.42 -0.15 15.42
CA GLU A 98 -12.95 -1.14 16.38
C GLU A 98 -11.42 -1.26 16.34
N ASN A 99 -10.80 -1.55 17.48
CA ASN A 99 -9.35 -1.67 17.58
C ASN A 99 -8.80 -2.83 16.72
N ASN A 100 -9.56 -3.90 16.51
CA ASN A 100 -9.12 -5.03 15.68
C ASN A 100 -9.00 -4.66 14.20
N GLN A 101 -9.72 -3.64 13.73
CA GLN A 101 -9.66 -3.17 12.35
C GLN A 101 -8.35 -2.43 12.02
N ARG A 102 -7.53 -2.11 13.04
CA ARG A 102 -6.20 -1.49 12.83
C ARG A 102 -5.24 -2.37 12.06
N ILE A 103 -5.38 -3.70 12.17
CA ILE A 103 -4.52 -4.65 11.47
C ILE A 103 -5.08 -4.83 10.06
N GLN A 104 -4.37 -4.27 9.08
CA GLN A 104 -4.67 -4.45 7.67
C GLN A 104 -3.99 -5.74 7.20
N THR A 105 -4.79 -6.76 6.91
CA THR A 105 -4.27 -8.06 6.43
C THR A 105 -3.89 -7.99 4.95
N LYS A 106 -3.17 -9.02 4.50
CA LYS A 106 -2.72 -9.16 3.11
C LYS A 106 -3.88 -9.06 2.12
N GLU A 107 -4.99 -9.73 2.43
CA GLU A 107 -6.19 -9.76 1.59
C GLU A 107 -6.83 -8.37 1.49
N MET A 108 -6.90 -7.63 2.60
CA MET A 108 -7.44 -6.26 2.62
C MET A 108 -6.58 -5.30 1.79
N LEU A 109 -5.25 -5.43 1.89
CA LEU A 109 -4.30 -4.60 1.15
C LEU A 109 -4.33 -4.93 -0.36
N LEU A 110 -4.43 -6.21 -0.73
CA LEU A 110 -4.58 -6.63 -2.12
C LEU A 110 -5.89 -6.14 -2.71
N LYS A 111 -7.00 -6.27 -1.97
CA LYS A 111 -8.30 -5.73 -2.40
C LYS A 111 -8.23 -4.23 -2.65
N THR A 112 -7.58 -3.48 -1.75
CA THR A 112 -7.37 -2.04 -1.94
C THR A 112 -6.53 -1.76 -3.18
N GLY A 113 -5.51 -2.57 -3.47
CA GLY A 113 -4.72 -2.44 -4.70
C GLY A 113 -5.50 -2.74 -5.96
N ASP A 114 -6.40 -3.72 -5.92
CA ASP A 114 -7.28 -4.07 -7.04
C ASP A 114 -8.30 -2.94 -7.31
N ASP A 115 -8.93 -2.40 -6.25
CA ASP A 115 -9.91 -1.31 -6.34
C ASP A 115 -9.31 0.00 -6.90
N TYR A 116 -8.07 0.33 -6.51
CA TYR A 116 -7.42 1.61 -6.84
C TYR A 116 -6.28 1.51 -7.86
N ARG A 117 -6.15 0.36 -8.53
CA ARG A 117 -5.07 0.06 -9.49
C ARG A 117 -4.89 1.15 -10.54
N GLU A 118 -5.96 1.50 -11.23
CA GLU A 118 -5.94 2.45 -12.35
C GLU A 118 -5.48 3.85 -11.91
N VAL A 119 -5.97 4.30 -10.76
CA VAL A 119 -5.62 5.61 -10.19
C VAL A 119 -4.14 5.63 -9.81
N ALA A 120 -3.67 4.58 -9.14
CA ALA A 120 -2.26 4.44 -8.76
C ALA A 120 -1.33 4.46 -9.98
N LEU A 121 -1.64 3.67 -11.01
CA LEU A 121 -0.85 3.62 -12.25
C LEU A 121 -0.82 4.98 -12.96
N LYS A 122 -1.96 5.69 -13.01
CA LYS A 122 -2.04 7.03 -13.61
C LYS A 122 -1.20 8.05 -12.84
N ASN A 123 -1.21 8.00 -11.51
CA ASN A 123 -0.43 8.90 -10.68
C ASN A 123 1.06 8.63 -10.79
N ARG A 124 1.46 7.36 -10.80
CA ARG A 124 2.86 6.96 -11.05
C ARG A 124 3.35 7.36 -12.43
N LYS A 125 2.54 7.20 -13.49
CA LYS A 125 2.90 7.67 -14.84
C LYS A 125 3.17 9.19 -14.87
N LYS A 126 2.45 9.97 -14.06
CA LYS A 126 2.72 11.42 -13.93
C LYS A 126 4.00 11.72 -13.14
N ASP A 127 4.34 10.87 -12.18
CA ASP A 127 5.53 11.04 -11.33
C ASP A 127 6.82 10.52 -11.97
N ALA A 128 6.73 9.53 -12.86
CA ALA A 128 7.86 8.81 -13.46
C ALA A 128 8.93 9.69 -14.13
N LYS A 129 8.63 10.95 -14.47
CA LYS A 129 9.61 11.91 -14.99
C LYS A 129 10.66 12.34 -13.94
N TYR A 130 10.32 12.23 -12.65
CA TYR A 130 11.10 12.77 -11.54
C TYR A 130 11.66 11.70 -10.60
N GLN A 131 11.38 10.42 -10.87
CA GLN A 131 12.03 9.27 -10.27
C GLN A 131 13.26 8.90 -11.11
#